data_AF-A0A091AWW8-F1
#
_entry.id   AF-A0A091AWW8-F1
#
_cell.length_a   1.000
_cell.length_b   1.000
_cell.length_c   1.000
_cell.angle_alpha   90.00
_cell.angle_beta   90.00
_cell.angle_gamma   90.00
#
_symmetry.space_group_name_H-M   'P 1'
#
loop_
_entity.id
_entity.type
_entity.pdbx_description
1 polymer ?
#
loop_
_entity_poly.entity_id
_entity_poly.type
_entity_poly.pdbx_seq_one_letter_code
_entity_poly.pdbx_strand_id
1 'polypeptide(L)'
;MAAAVLPDLDTIAFAFGIPYADDFGHRGASHSLVFAMLVGLCAMVFATSLRRSPMTVFCFVAIACASHPLLDAFTSGGLGVALFWPFDATRHFAPWRPILVSPIGAGFFSARGLSVLLSEMQWVWLPAIGLACFGRWLGGRARIAP
;
A
#
# COMPACT_ATOMS: atom_id res chain seq x y z
N MET A 1 -7.68 -4.18 -4.04
CA MET A 1 -7.43 -2.74 -4.29
C MET A 1 -7.81 -1.89 -3.10
N ALA A 2 -9.06 -1.91 -2.61
CA ALA A 2 -9.49 -1.03 -1.51
C ALA A 2 -8.55 -1.03 -0.29
N ALA A 3 -8.14 -2.20 0.21
CA ALA A 3 -7.21 -2.30 1.34
C ALA A 3 -5.85 -1.65 1.08
N ALA A 4 -5.33 -1.72 -0.15
CA ALA A 4 -4.04 -1.13 -0.50
C ALA A 4 -4.12 0.40 -0.62
N VAL A 5 -5.26 0.97 -1.03
CA VAL A 5 -5.44 2.42 -1.14
C VAL A 5 -5.78 3.07 0.20
N LEU A 6 -6.25 2.27 1.16
CA LEU A 6 -6.77 2.75 2.44
C LEU A 6 -5.80 3.67 3.23
N PRO A 7 -4.48 3.41 3.28
CA PRO A 7 -3.55 4.30 3.99
C PRO A 7 -3.61 5.76 3.52
N ASP A 8 -3.75 6.00 2.20
CA ASP A 8 -3.75 7.34 1.60
C ASP A 8 -5.06 8.11 1.81
N LEU A 9 -6.10 7.49 2.39
CA LEU A 9 -7.27 8.24 2.82
C LEU A 9 -6.92 9.26 3.91
N ASP A 10 -5.75 9.14 4.55
CA ASP A 10 -5.18 10.14 5.46
C ASP A 10 -4.96 11.52 4.81
N THR A 11 -4.93 11.62 3.48
CA THR A 11 -4.85 12.91 2.77
C THR A 11 -6.06 13.81 3.05
N ILE A 12 -7.19 13.24 3.52
CA ILE A 12 -8.33 14.03 3.99
C ILE A 12 -7.98 14.87 5.22
N ALA A 13 -6.97 14.46 6.02
CA ALA A 13 -6.50 15.17 7.20
C ALA A 13 -6.05 16.60 6.87
N PHE A 14 -5.57 16.84 5.64
CA PHE A 14 -5.22 18.18 5.15
C PHE A 14 -6.43 19.12 5.12
N ALA A 15 -7.63 18.61 4.81
CA ALA A 15 -8.86 19.42 4.84
C ALA A 15 -9.24 19.86 6.26
N PHE A 16 -8.74 19.14 7.28
CA PHE A 16 -8.90 19.47 8.69
C PHE A 16 -7.71 20.27 9.26
N GLY A 17 -6.76 20.67 8.41
CA GLY A 17 -5.60 21.46 8.82
C GLY A 17 -4.49 20.66 9.53
N ILE A 18 -4.52 19.32 9.47
CA ILE A 18 -3.47 18.48 10.05
C ILE A 18 -2.22 18.56 9.16
N PRO A 19 -1.05 18.95 9.70
CA PRO A 19 0.17 19.05 8.91
C PRO A 19 0.67 17.71 8.37
N TYR A 20 1.35 17.71 7.22
CA TYR A 20 1.91 16.50 6.61
C TYR A 20 2.87 15.75 7.56
N ALA A 21 3.67 16.49 8.33
CA ALA A 21 4.66 15.92 9.24
C ALA A 21 4.07 15.34 10.53
N ASP A 22 2.79 15.62 10.85
CA ASP A 22 2.13 15.12 12.05
C ASP A 22 2.00 13.59 12.04
N ASP A 23 1.88 12.97 13.21
CA ASP A 23 1.63 11.53 13.32
C ASP A 23 0.32 11.11 12.65
N PHE A 24 -0.69 11.97 12.63
CA PHE A 24 -1.94 11.74 11.89
C PHE A 24 -1.96 12.41 10.51
N GLY A 25 -0.84 13.03 10.12
CA GLY A 25 -0.62 13.54 8.76
C GLY A 25 -0.35 12.42 7.77
N HIS A 26 -0.30 12.77 6.48
CA HIS A 26 -0.04 11.80 5.42
C HIS A 26 1.28 11.04 5.67
N ARG A 27 1.32 9.73 5.39
CA ARG A 27 2.46 8.83 5.68
C ARG A 27 2.78 8.62 7.17
N GLY A 28 1.89 9.05 8.07
CA GLY A 28 1.98 8.83 9.51
C GLY A 28 1.36 7.50 9.95
N ALA A 29 0.46 7.53 10.93
CA ALA A 29 -0.13 6.38 11.59
C ALA A 29 -0.82 5.38 10.64
N SER A 30 -1.50 5.88 9.60
CA SER A 30 -2.13 5.09 8.52
C SER A 30 -1.14 4.22 7.73
N HIS A 31 0.14 4.60 7.73
CA HIS A 31 1.22 3.92 7.00
C HIS A 31 2.03 2.99 7.91
N SER A 32 1.50 2.64 9.08
CA SER A 32 2.12 1.70 10.02
C SER A 32 1.68 0.25 9.78
N LEU A 33 2.52 -0.70 10.20
CA LEU A 33 2.14 -2.12 10.23
C LEU A 33 0.99 -2.39 11.20
N VAL A 34 0.90 -1.62 12.29
CA VAL A 34 -0.20 -1.72 13.26
C VAL A 34 -1.53 -1.35 12.59
N PHE A 35 -1.58 -0.27 11.81
CA PHE A 35 -2.76 0.09 11.04
C PHE A 35 -3.17 -1.03 10.07
N ALA A 36 -2.22 -1.58 9.31
CA ALA A 36 -2.49 -2.69 8.40
C ALA A 36 -3.08 -3.94 9.10
N MET A 37 -2.55 -4.28 10.28
CA MET A 37 -3.10 -5.37 11.10
C MET A 37 -4.52 -5.07 11.59
N LEU A 38 -4.79 -3.85 12.07
CA LEU A 38 -6.13 -3.44 12.50
C LEU A 38 -7.14 -3.52 11.36
N VAL A 39 -6.77 -3.06 10.16
CA VAL A 39 -7.61 -3.18 8.95
C VAL A 39 -7.88 -4.65 8.62
N GLY A 40 -6.86 -5.51 8.71
CA GLY A 40 -7.01 -6.95 8.55
C GLY A 40 -7.98 -7.57 9.56
N LEU A 41 -7.86 -7.20 10.84
CA LEU A 41 -8.75 -7.68 11.92
C LEU A 41 -10.19 -7.26 11.66
N CYS A 42 -10.41 -5.99 11.31
CA CYS A 42 -11.73 -5.49 10.94
C CYS A 42 -12.31 -6.24 9.75
N ALA A 43 -11.50 -6.61 8.76
CA ALA A 43 -11.98 -7.32 7.58
C ALA A 43 -12.43 -8.77 7.86
N MET A 44 -12.02 -9.37 8.98
CA MET A 44 -12.42 -10.73 9.34
C MET A 44 -13.95 -10.89 9.47
N VAL A 45 -14.69 -9.81 9.77
CA VAL A 45 -16.16 -9.84 9.85
C VAL A 45 -16.81 -10.24 8.51
N PHE A 46 -16.11 -10.07 7.39
CA PHE A 46 -16.59 -10.44 6.06
C PHE A 46 -16.22 -11.87 5.67
N ALA A 47 -15.52 -12.64 6.52
CA ALA A 47 -15.02 -13.97 6.18
C ALA A 47 -16.11 -14.95 5.74
N THR A 48 -17.24 -14.97 6.47
CA THR A 48 -18.40 -15.81 6.14
C THR A 48 -18.99 -15.45 4.79
N SER A 49 -19.23 -14.15 4.53
CA SER A 49 -19.77 -13.67 3.25
C SER A 49 -18.84 -13.98 2.08
N LEU A 50 -17.52 -13.96 2.31
CA LEU A 50 -16.49 -14.28 1.32
C LEU A 50 -16.26 -15.79 1.18
N ARG A 51 -16.90 -16.64 2.00
CA ARG A 51 -16.68 -18.11 2.05
C ARG A 51 -15.21 -18.48 2.21
N ARG A 52 -14.49 -17.73 3.04
CA ARG A 52 -13.07 -17.95 3.37
C ARG A 52 -12.89 -18.04 4.87
N SER A 53 -11.78 -18.64 5.32
CA SER A 53 -11.46 -18.61 6.75
C SER A 53 -11.15 -17.18 7.20
N PRO A 54 -11.46 -16.80 8.44
CA PRO A 54 -11.12 -15.49 8.98
C PRO A 54 -9.63 -15.18 8.86
N MET A 55 -8.77 -16.18 9.08
CA MET A 55 -7.31 -16.02 8.94
C MET A 55 -6.89 -15.72 7.49
N THR A 56 -7.50 -16.35 6.49
CA THR A 56 -7.22 -16.03 5.08
C THR A 56 -7.59 -14.58 4.75
N VAL A 57 -8.73 -14.10 5.23
CA VAL A 57 -9.16 -12.71 5.01
C VAL A 57 -8.24 -11.74 5.73
N PHE A 58 -7.93 -12.00 7.01
CA PHE A 58 -6.98 -11.23 7.80
C PHE A 58 -5.65 -11.07 7.07
N CYS A 59 -5.00 -12.19 6.74
CA CYS A 59 -3.68 -12.17 6.10
C CYS A 59 -3.73 -11.45 4.75
N PHE A 60 -4.72 -11.75 3.91
CA PHE A 60 -4.82 -11.12 2.60
C PHE A 60 -4.99 -9.60 2.71
N VAL A 61 -5.87 -9.13 3.58
CA VAL A 61 -6.16 -7.71 3.74
C VAL A 61 -5.00 -6.99 4.43
N ALA A 62 -4.41 -7.56 5.48
CA ALA A 62 -3.27 -6.98 6.17
C ALA A 62 -2.05 -6.86 5.25
N ILE A 63 -1.74 -7.91 4.46
CA ILE A 63 -0.64 -7.86 3.48
C ILE A 63 -0.94 -6.84 2.38
N ALA A 64 -2.18 -6.79 1.86
CA ALA A 64 -2.55 -5.80 0.86
C ALA A 64 -2.43 -4.37 1.40
N CYS A 65 -2.88 -4.10 2.62
CA CYS A 65 -2.77 -2.81 3.27
C CYS A 65 -1.31 -2.43 3.56
N ALA A 66 -0.51 -3.37 4.07
CA ALA A 66 0.91 -3.15 4.37
C ALA A 66 1.75 -2.96 3.11
N SER A 67 1.33 -3.52 1.96
CA SER A 67 2.07 -3.35 0.70
C SER A 67 2.19 -1.89 0.27
N HIS A 68 1.22 -1.05 0.63
CA HIS A 68 1.22 0.36 0.27
C HIS A 68 2.31 1.17 0.96
N PRO A 69 2.40 1.27 2.31
CA PRO A 69 3.49 1.99 2.96
C PRO A 69 4.86 1.38 2.64
N LEU A 70 4.94 0.07 2.39
CA LEU A 70 6.17 -0.57 1.94
C LEU A 70 6.60 -0.06 0.57
N LEU A 71 5.70 0.07 -0.41
CA LEU A 71 6.00 0.66 -1.71
C LEU A 71 6.30 2.16 -1.60
N ASP A 72 5.60 2.86 -0.72
CA ASP A 72 5.80 4.29 -0.48
C ASP A 72 7.20 4.60 0.05
N ALA A 73 7.81 3.68 0.83
CA ALA A 73 9.20 3.79 1.25
C ALA A 73 10.19 3.80 0.07
N PHE A 74 9.82 3.24 -1.10
CA PHE A 74 10.62 3.25 -2.33
C PHE A 74 10.33 4.47 -3.23
N THR A 75 9.51 5.42 -2.77
CA THR A 75 9.26 6.66 -3.53
C THR A 75 10.39 7.68 -3.37
N SER A 76 10.62 8.47 -4.42
CA SER A 76 11.74 9.42 -4.55
C SER A 76 11.50 10.78 -3.88
N GLY A 77 10.43 10.95 -3.12
CA GLY A 77 10.16 12.20 -2.41
C GLY A 77 9.01 12.10 -1.41
N GLY A 78 8.57 13.25 -0.90
CA GLY A 78 7.66 13.33 0.24
C GLY A 78 8.38 13.09 1.57
N LEU A 79 7.62 12.72 2.60
CA LEU A 79 8.16 12.18 3.85
C LEU A 79 8.31 10.66 3.75
N GLY A 80 9.20 10.07 4.55
CA GLY A 80 9.22 8.62 4.72
C GLY A 80 7.92 8.11 5.39
N VAL A 81 7.80 6.80 5.51
CA VAL A 81 6.63 6.16 6.14
C VAL A 81 6.90 5.84 7.62
N ALA A 82 5.95 6.14 8.50
CA ALA A 82 6.02 5.80 9.92
C ALA A 82 5.66 4.32 10.18
N LEU A 83 6.47 3.42 9.61
CA LEU A 83 6.17 1.98 9.53
C LEU A 83 5.96 1.31 10.90
N PHE A 84 6.67 1.79 11.92
CA PHE A 84 6.69 1.23 13.28
C PHE A 84 5.86 2.04 14.29
N TRP A 85 5.09 3.03 13.84
CA TRP A 85 4.13 3.74 14.69
C TRP A 85 3.12 2.73 15.28
N PRO A 86 2.70 2.85 16.56
CA PRO A 86 2.94 3.96 17.50
C PRO A 86 4.19 3.80 18.38
N PHE A 87 5.02 2.79 18.14
CA PHE A 87 6.19 2.52 18.98
C PHE A 87 7.38 3.44 18.61
N ASP A 88 7.48 3.77 17.33
CA ASP A 88 8.48 4.71 16.80
C ASP A 88 7.83 5.55 15.69
N ALA A 89 7.89 6.87 15.85
CA ALA A 89 7.36 7.84 14.89
C ALA A 89 8.35 8.14 13.74
N THR A 90 9.54 7.53 13.76
CA THR A 90 10.54 7.70 12.70
C THR A 90 9.98 7.31 11.35
N ARG A 91 10.19 8.18 10.37
CA ARG A 91 9.72 8.03 9.00
C ARG A 91 10.83 7.47 8.14
N HIS A 92 10.63 6.25 7.64
CA HIS A 92 11.67 5.52 6.92
C HIS A 92 11.48 5.62 5.40
N PHE A 93 12.61 5.72 4.72
CA PHE A 93 12.72 5.45 3.29
C PHE A 93 13.52 4.16 3.09
N ALA A 94 13.26 3.47 1.98
CA ALA A 94 14.15 2.45 1.49
C ALA A 94 15.47 3.10 1.00
N PRO A 95 16.61 2.38 1.06
CA PRO A 95 17.89 2.89 0.60
C PRO A 95 17.91 3.17 -0.92
N TRP A 96 17.05 2.49 -1.67
CA TRP A 96 16.86 2.68 -3.10
C TRP A 96 15.41 3.11 -3.37
N ARG A 97 15.23 4.18 -4.17
CA ARG A 97 13.94 4.87 -4.32
C ARG A 97 13.57 5.11 -5.79
N PRO A 98 13.32 4.05 -6.58
CA PRO A 98 13.10 4.17 -8.02
C PRO A 98 11.73 4.74 -8.38
N ILE A 99 10.75 4.70 -7.46
CA ILE A 99 9.38 5.09 -7.76
C ILE A 99 9.26 6.61 -7.70
N LEU A 100 8.74 7.24 -8.75
CA LEU A 100 8.47 8.68 -8.73
C LEU A 100 7.35 8.97 -7.73
N VAL A 101 7.59 9.90 -6.80
CA VAL A 101 6.55 10.36 -5.88
C VAL A 101 5.45 11.11 -6.66
N SER A 102 4.21 10.77 -6.35
CA SER A 102 3.02 11.40 -6.92
C SER A 102 2.79 12.79 -6.32
N PRO A 103 2.44 13.82 -7.11
CA PRO A 103 1.97 15.08 -6.56
C PRO A 103 0.64 14.89 -5.82
N ILE A 104 0.51 15.51 -4.66
CA ILE A 104 -0.75 15.52 -3.91
C ILE A 104 -1.74 16.48 -4.57
N GLY A 105 -2.98 16.03 -4.80
CA GLY A 105 -4.06 16.85 -5.34
C GLY A 105 -3.95 17.12 -6.84
N ALA A 106 -4.36 18.32 -7.29
CA ALA A 106 -4.53 18.65 -8.71
C ALA A 106 -3.22 18.55 -9.53
N GLY A 107 -2.06 18.64 -8.89
CA GLY A 107 -0.76 18.46 -9.56
C GLY A 107 -0.58 17.08 -10.22
N PHE A 108 -1.38 16.09 -9.81
CA PHE A 108 -1.42 14.78 -10.45
C PHE A 108 -1.90 14.84 -11.91
N PHE A 109 -2.78 15.78 -12.27
CA PHE A 109 -3.28 15.93 -13.63
C PHE A 109 -2.35 16.81 -14.48
N SER A 110 -1.07 16.43 -14.53
CA SER A 110 -0.02 17.16 -15.23
C SER A 110 0.94 16.21 -15.97
N ALA A 111 1.87 16.76 -16.76
CA ALA A 111 2.95 15.99 -17.37
C ALA A 111 3.79 15.22 -16.35
N ARG A 112 3.94 15.78 -15.14
CA ARG A 112 4.60 15.10 -14.01
C ARG A 112 3.80 13.88 -13.56
N GLY A 113 2.48 13.98 -13.46
CA GLY A 113 1.63 12.83 -13.11
C GLY A 113 1.67 11.71 -14.15
N LEU A 114 1.75 12.04 -15.44
CA LEU A 114 1.98 11.02 -16.47
C LEU A 114 3.32 10.30 -16.26
N SER A 115 4.38 11.02 -15.90
CA SER A 115 5.68 10.42 -15.59
C SER A 115 5.61 9.50 -14.36
N VAL A 116 4.81 9.87 -13.36
CA VAL A 116 4.54 9.04 -12.18
C VAL A 116 3.82 7.75 -12.58
N LEU A 117 2.76 7.84 -13.38
CA LEU A 117 2.04 6.65 -13.88
C LEU A 117 2.95 5.70 -14.67
N LEU A 118 3.85 6.24 -15.51
CA LEU A 118 4.83 5.42 -16.22
C LEU A 118 5.84 4.76 -15.27
N SER A 119 6.30 5.50 -14.26
CA SER A 119 7.17 4.97 -13.21
C SER A 119 6.48 3.85 -12.41
N GLU A 120 5.24 4.05 -11.99
CA GLU A 120 4.45 3.02 -11.30
C GLU A 120 4.22 1.81 -12.20
N MET A 121 3.96 2.03 -13.50
CA MET A 121 3.80 0.95 -14.46
C MET A 121 5.05 0.06 -14.48
N GLN A 122 6.23 0.67 -14.55
CA GLN A 122 7.51 -0.03 -14.58
C GLN A 122 7.83 -0.75 -13.27
N TRP A 123 7.67 -0.09 -12.13
CA TRP A 123 8.20 -0.57 -10.85
C TRP A 123 7.19 -1.29 -9.96
N VAL A 124 5.90 -1.10 -10.21
CA VAL A 124 4.82 -1.68 -9.38
C VAL A 124 3.96 -2.61 -10.22
N TRP A 125 3.33 -2.11 -11.28
CA TRP A 125 2.31 -2.87 -12.02
C TRP A 125 2.87 -4.03 -12.82
N LEU A 126 3.91 -3.79 -13.63
CA LEU A 126 4.50 -4.86 -14.45
C LEU A 126 5.08 -6.00 -13.59
N PRO A 127 5.85 -5.75 -12.51
CA PRO A 127 6.28 -6.80 -11.59
C PRO A 127 5.11 -7.55 -10.94
N ALA A 128 4.07 -6.85 -10.49
CA ALA A 128 2.90 -7.47 -9.86
C ALA A 128 2.13 -8.36 -10.84
N ILE A 129 1.92 -7.90 -12.07
CA ILE A 129 1.31 -8.68 -13.15
C ILE A 129 2.17 -9.91 -13.47
N GLY A 130 3.49 -9.73 -13.58
CA GLY A 130 4.43 -10.82 -13.81
C GLY A 130 4.33 -11.92 -12.74
N LEU A 131 4.33 -11.52 -11.46
CA LEU A 131 4.18 -12.43 -10.34
C LEU A 131 2.83 -13.15 -10.35
N ALA A 132 1.74 -12.43 -10.64
CA ALA A 132 0.40 -13.01 -10.74
C ALA A 132 0.29 -14.03 -11.89
N CYS A 133 0.84 -13.71 -13.06
CA CYS A 133 0.89 -14.61 -14.21
C CYS A 133 1.73 -15.87 -13.91
N PHE A 134 2.89 -15.70 -13.27
CA PHE A 134 3.76 -16.82 -12.88
C PHE A 134 3.09 -17.74 -11.86
N GLY A 135 2.44 -17.18 -10.83
CA GLY A 135 1.69 -17.96 -9.85
C GLY A 135 0.54 -18.76 -10.47
N ARG A 136 -0.19 -18.16 -11.43
CA ARG A 136 -1.23 -18.86 -12.20
C ARG A 136 -0.67 -20.00 -13.04
N TRP A 137 0.47 -19.79 -13.70
CA TRP A 137 1.13 -20.82 -14.51
C TRP A 137 1.56 -22.03 -13.66
N LEU A 138 2.15 -21.80 -12.49
CA LEU A 138 2.50 -22.88 -11.55
C LEU A 138 1.26 -23.63 -11.05
N GLY A 139 0.21 -22.91 -10.64
CA GLY A 139 -1.03 -23.51 -10.15
C GLY A 139 -1.86 -24.23 -11.23
N GLY A 140 -1.64 -23.89 -12.52
CA GLY A 140 -2.19 -24.62 -13.66
C GLY A 140 -1.48 -25.95 -13.88
N ARG A 141 -0.15 -25.99 -13.75
CA ARG A 141 0.65 -27.22 -13.86
C ARG A 141 0.34 -28.23 -12.76
N ALA A 142 0.15 -27.76 -11.53
CA ALA A 142 -0.19 -28.63 -10.40
C ALA A 142 -1.57 -29.32 -10.53
N ARG A 143 -2.47 -28.79 -11.36
CA ARG A 143 -3.78 -29.40 -11.65
C ARG A 143 -3.78 -30.40 -12.81
N ILE A 144 -2.70 -30.44 -13.60
CA ILE A 144 -2.55 -31.30 -14.78
C ILE A 144 -1.56 -32.45 -14.49
N ALA A 145 -0.89 -32.43 -13.34
CA ALA A 145 -0.10 -33.57 -12.87
C ALA A 145 -1.05 -34.73 -12.49
N PRO A 146 -0.82 -35.95 -13.00
CA PRO A 146 -1.69 -37.12 -12.82
C PRO A 146 -1.76 -37.63 -11.38
#